data_AF-A0A8H1L7Y2-F1
#
_entry.id   AF-A0A8H1L7Y2-F1
#
_cell.length_a   1.000
_cell.length_b   1.000
_cell.length_c   1.000
_cell.angle_alpha   90.00
_cell.angle_beta   90.00
_cell.angle_gamma   90.00
#
_symmetry.space_group_name_H-M   'P 1'
#
loop_
_entity.id
_entity.type
_entity.pdbx_description
1 polymer ?
#
loop_
_entity_poly.entity_id
_entity_poly.type
_entity_poly.pdbx_seq_one_letter_code
_entity_poly.pdbx_strand_id
1 'polypeptide(L)' 'MSRAADGPHPHPLTPADLPDSDRWWHGCPDCHLAIQGGSAGLAAHRRTVHTRTDDPRTPINIRLDF' A
#
# COMPACT_ATOMS: atom_id res chain seq x y z
N MET A 1 22.13 -3.96 13.33
CA MET A 1 21.56 -3.02 12.34
C MET A 1 22.49 -2.98 11.15
N SER A 2 22.13 -3.64 10.03
CA SER A 2 22.96 -3.65 8.81
C SER A 2 22.67 -2.41 7.98
N ARG A 3 23.71 -1.59 7.75
CA ARG A 3 23.63 -0.43 6.86
C ARG A 3 23.48 -0.94 5.42
N ALA A 4 22.55 -0.36 4.65
CA ALA A 4 22.44 -0.63 3.22
C ALA A 4 23.77 -0.28 2.52
N ALA A 5 24.20 -1.12 1.57
CA ALA A 5 25.43 -0.88 0.83
C ALA A 5 25.37 0.45 0.06
N ASP A 6 26.45 1.22 0.10
CA ASP A 6 26.58 2.46 -0.66
C ASP A 6 26.64 2.11 -2.16
N GLY A 7 25.62 2.51 -2.92
CA GLY A 7 25.49 2.25 -4.34
C GLY A 7 24.09 2.60 -4.86
N PRO A 8 23.92 2.81 -6.19
CA PRO A 8 22.60 2.99 -6.78
C PRO A 8 21.75 1.77 -6.43
N HIS A 9 20.54 1.99 -5.91
CA HIS A 9 19.60 0.90 -5.71
C HIS A 9 19.44 0.17 -7.05
N PRO A 10 19.61 -1.17 -7.10
CA PRO A 10 19.69 -1.92 -8.35
C PRO A 10 18.41 -1.81 -9.20
N HIS A 11 17.31 -1.31 -8.62
CA HIS A 11 16.05 -1.07 -9.31
C HIS A 11 15.59 0.37 -9.05
N PRO A 12 16.23 1.39 -9.65
CA PRO A 12 15.64 2.72 -9.66
C PRO A 12 14.38 2.61 -10.52
N LEU A 13 13.21 2.82 -9.93
CA LEU A 13 11.96 2.90 -10.70
C LEU A 13 12.10 4.10 -11.64
N THR A 14 12.17 3.85 -12.96
CA THR A 14 12.10 4.96 -13.91
C THR A 14 10.64 5.41 -14.04
N PRO A 15 10.37 6.67 -14.41
CA PRO A 15 8.99 7.13 -14.60
C PRO A 15 8.18 6.26 -15.58
N ALA A 16 8.83 5.60 -16.54
CA ALA A 16 8.20 4.68 -17.47
C ALA A 16 7.83 3.31 -16.85
N ASP A 17 8.44 2.95 -15.72
CA ASP A 17 8.11 1.75 -14.95
C ASP A 17 6.95 1.98 -13.95
N LEU A 18 6.55 3.24 -13.75
CA LEU A 18 5.40 3.57 -12.93
C LEU A 18 4.11 3.36 -13.73
N PRO A 19 3.07 2.78 -13.13
CA PRO A 19 1.77 2.72 -13.77
C PRO A 19 1.27 4.14 -14.08
N ASP A 20 0.52 4.30 -15.18
CA ASP A 20 -0.12 5.57 -15.55
C ASP A 20 -0.83 6.19 -14.33
N SER A 21 -0.73 7.51 -14.16
CA SER A 21 -1.20 8.21 -12.95
C SER A 21 -2.71 8.02 -12.71
N ASP A 22 -3.47 7.86 -13.78
CA ASP A 22 -4.90 7.52 -13.81
C ASP A 22 -5.19 6.07 -13.43
N ARG A 23 -4.21 5.17 -13.53
CA ARG A 23 -4.25 3.81 -12.96
C ARG A 23 -3.72 3.74 -11.53
N TRP A 24 -3.15 4.82 -11.00
CA TRP A 24 -2.66 4.87 -9.62
C TRP A 24 -3.80 4.93 -8.60
N TRP A 25 -4.93 5.52 -8.99
CA TRP A 25 -6.10 5.72 -8.16
C TRP A 25 -7.24 4.80 -8.60
N HIS A 26 -7.81 4.06 -7.65
CA HIS A 26 -9.01 3.28 -7.86
C HIS A 26 -10.09 3.64 -6.85
N GLY A 27 -11.32 3.80 -7.33
CA GLY A 27 -12.48 3.86 -6.45
C GLY A 27 -12.77 2.48 -5.86
N CYS A 28 -12.92 2.39 -4.54
CA CYS A 28 -13.49 1.20 -3.93
C CYS A 28 -15.01 1.18 -4.16
N PRO A 29 -15.60 0.12 -4.75
CA PRO A 29 -17.04 0.06 -5.00
C PRO A 29 -17.86 -0.09 -3.71
N ASP A 30 -17.24 -0.56 -2.62
CA ASP A 30 -17.92 -0.86 -1.36
C ASP A 30 -18.09 0.39 -0.47
N CYS A 31 -17.10 1.29 -0.46
CA CYS A 31 -17.13 2.51 0.37
C CYS A 31 -16.93 3.82 -0.41
N HIS A 32 -16.78 3.74 -1.73
CA HIS A 32 -16.61 4.89 -2.62
C HIS A 32 -15.41 5.79 -2.32
N LEU A 33 -14.43 5.29 -1.55
CA LEU A 33 -13.18 5.99 -1.28
C LEU A 33 -12.19 5.82 -2.43
N ALA A 34 -11.42 6.87 -2.71
CA ALA A 34 -10.30 6.83 -3.64
C ALA A 34 -9.09 6.17 -2.97
N ILE A 35 -8.60 5.08 -3.54
CA ILE A 35 -7.49 4.27 -3.01
C ILE A 35 -6.27 4.43 -3.92
N GLN A 36 -5.12 4.72 -3.33
CA GLN A 36 -3.83 4.79 -4.02
C GLN A 36 -3.18 3.41 -4.16
N GLY A 37 -2.25 3.29 -5.11
CA GLY A 37 -1.45 2.07 -5.30
C GLY A 37 -2.06 1.08 -6.27
N GLY A 38 -2.91 1.56 -7.19
CA GLY A 38 -3.45 0.73 -8.25
C GLY A 38 -4.37 -0.39 -7.75
N SER A 39 -4.46 -1.46 -8.55
CA SER A 39 -5.21 -2.67 -8.21
C SER A 39 -4.68 -3.37 -6.94
N ALA A 40 -3.37 -3.29 -6.69
CA ALA A 40 -2.75 -3.86 -5.51
C ALA A 40 -3.20 -3.14 -4.23
N GLY A 41 -3.21 -1.80 -4.25
CA GLY A 41 -3.74 -0.96 -3.18
C GLY A 41 -5.23 -1.23 -2.92
N LEU A 42 -6.04 -1.32 -3.97
CA LEU A 42 -7.47 -1.66 -3.84
C LEU A 42 -7.69 -3.06 -3.24
N ALA A 43 -6.90 -4.06 -3.65
CA ALA A 43 -7.00 -5.41 -3.10
C ALA A 43 -6.61 -5.44 -1.61
N ALA A 44 -5.55 -4.72 -1.22
CA ALA A 44 -5.16 -4.57 0.17
C ALA A 44 -6.25 -3.88 1.00
N HIS A 45 -6.81 -2.77 0.50
CA HIS A 45 -7.92 -2.04 1.12
C HIS A 45 -9.13 -2.94 1.36
N ARG A 46 -9.59 -3.68 0.35
CA ARG A 46 -10.73 -4.58 0.50
C ARG A 46 -10.48 -5.65 1.57
N ARG A 47 -9.25 -6.16 1.63
CA ARG A 47 -8.83 -7.17 2.61
C ARG A 47 -8.84 -6.65 4.06
N THR A 48 -8.45 -5.40 4.29
CA THR A 48 -8.31 -4.86 5.65
C THR A 48 -9.54 -4.10 6.14
N VAL A 49 -10.30 -3.49 5.23
CA VAL A 49 -11.45 -2.64 5.57
C VAL A 49 -12.77 -3.40 5.49
N HIS A 50 -12.92 -4.30 4.50
CA HIS A 50 -14.22 -4.94 4.21
C HIS A 50 -14.30 -6.41 4.64
N THR A 51 -13.19 -7.15 4.68
CA THR A 51 -13.15 -8.48 5.29
C THR A 51 -12.74 -8.38 6.76
N ARG A 52 -13.72 -8.13 7.63
CA ARG A 52 -13.54 -8.07 9.10
C ARG A 52 -13.76 -9.41 9.80
N THR A 53 -14.41 -10.37 9.16
CA THR A 53 -14.67 -11.68 9.75
C THR A 53 -13.48 -12.59 9.48
N ASP A 54 -12.63 -12.78 10.49
CA ASP A 54 -11.45 -13.68 10.45
C ASP A 54 -10.17 -13.11 9.81
N ASP A 55 -9.87 -11.81 9.94
CA ASP A 55 -8.52 -11.31 9.63
C ASP A 55 -7.53 -11.76 10.72
N PRO A 56 -6.59 -12.69 10.44
CA PRO A 56 -5.67 -13.22 11.44
C PRO A 56 -4.51 -12.25 11.76
N ARG A 57 -4.49 -11.05 11.15
CA ARG A 57 -3.43 -10.07 11.37
C ARG A 57 -3.49 -9.50 12.78
N THR A 58 -2.35 -9.57 13.47
CA THR A 58 -2.17 -8.98 14.80
C THR A 58 -2.27 -7.46 14.74
N PRO A 59 -3.14 -6.82 15.55
CA PRO A 59 -3.17 -5.38 15.69
C PRO A 59 -1.82 -4.82 16.16
N ILE A 60 -1.31 -3.80 15.47
CA ILE A 60 -0.13 -3.06 15.94
C ILE A 60 -0.61 -1.91 16.82
N ASN A 61 -0.36 -2.00 18.13
CA ASN A 61 -0.62 -0.90 19.05
C ASN A 61 0.61 0.02 19.08
N ILE A 62 0.48 1.20 18.48
CA ILE A 62 1.53 2.24 18.53
C ILE A 62 1.22 3.16 19.71
N ARG A 63 2.12 3.20 20.69
CA ARG A 63 2.06 4.17 21.78
C ARG A 63 2.68 5.48 21.29
N LEU A 64 1.86 6.52 21.21
CA LEU A 64 2.31 7.88 20.93
C LEU A 64 2.57 8.57 22.26
N ASP A 65 3.83 8.78 22.61
CA ASP A 65 4.21 9.70 23.69
C ASP A 65 4.38 11.09 23.06
N PHE A 66 3.60 12.07 23.54
CA PHE A 66 3.62 13.46 23.10
C PHE A 66 4.58 14.30 23.95
#